data_AF-A0AAN9ZGW8-F1
#
_entry.id   AF-A0AAN9ZGW8-F1
#
_cell.length_a   1.000
_cell.length_b   1.000
_cell.length_c   1.000
_cell.angle_alpha   90.00
_cell.angle_beta   90.00
_cell.angle_gamma   90.00
#
_symmetry.space_group_name_H-M   'P 1'
#
loop_
_entity.id
_entity.type
_entity.pdbx_description
1 polymer ?
#
loop_
_entity_poly.entity_id
_entity_poly.type
_entity_poly.pdbx_seq_one_letter_code
_entity_poly.pdbx_strand_id
1 'polypeptide(L)'
;MKVNLKPYVTETLLETEALQRLGLGAPDEALMLVFCKEKLLQLVENVRDLVRRNDQFRMNIPLLFVPLMRPSLLRLDQAFLPALCDLTWTSVEVPTFCESMAKMLHELEIFLQEVKDIKEARIEETFYQIANTLLLRFPKEPVTGAQLLELNTEFVRQTAHELETRSFSAERATLELITKLLERIPVMDISDDDPVKFEWLDRSVLLKTTDDSKMNPISPNAAFKDMESFAPFELETVHFDCMELFCYFNNKNLESLVRATRKTFDELKARAFVSANEANKMPPLYLTSLQLKIPDVVLVPPLEELQRNFNRLVCVVGSGC
;
A
#
# COMPACT_ATOMS: atom_id res chain seq x y z
N MET A 1 14.80 -19.10 8.46
CA MET A 1 15.23 -20.20 9.39
C MET A 1 15.73 -21.40 8.58
N LYS A 2 16.47 -22.36 9.15
CA LYS A 2 16.89 -23.58 8.44
C LYS A 2 16.40 -24.83 9.17
N VAL A 3 15.83 -25.78 8.42
CA VAL A 3 15.38 -27.07 8.97
C VAL A 3 16.59 -27.94 9.28
N ASN A 4 16.74 -28.33 10.54
CA ASN A 4 17.88 -29.11 11.01
C ASN A 4 17.61 -30.62 10.91
N LEU A 5 17.85 -31.17 9.71
CA LEU A 5 17.96 -32.63 9.53
C LEU A 5 19.41 -32.95 9.18
N LYS A 6 20.11 -33.65 10.08
CA LYS A 6 21.49 -34.07 9.82
C LYS A 6 21.53 -35.11 8.68
N PRO A 7 22.44 -34.99 7.70
CA PRO A 7 22.58 -35.94 6.58
C PRO A 7 22.72 -37.40 7.03
N TYR A 8 23.35 -37.62 8.18
CA TYR A 8 23.51 -38.93 8.81
C TYR A 8 22.17 -39.66 9.06
N VAL A 9 21.08 -38.93 9.34
CA VAL A 9 19.76 -39.55 9.57
C VAL A 9 19.23 -40.16 8.28
N THR A 10 19.39 -39.46 7.15
CA THR A 10 19.00 -39.99 5.84
C THR A 10 19.91 -41.12 5.36
N GLU A 11 21.22 -41.04 5.67
CA GLU A 11 22.18 -42.11 5.37
C GLU A 11 21.88 -43.39 6.15
N THR A 12 21.65 -43.28 7.46
CA THR A 12 21.30 -44.42 8.33
C THR A 12 20.01 -45.11 7.87
N LEU A 13 19.00 -44.35 7.42
CA LEU A 13 17.77 -44.90 6.86
C LEU A 13 18.02 -45.71 5.58
N LEU A 14 18.87 -45.21 4.67
CA LEU A 14 19.22 -45.90 3.42
C LEU A 14 20.07 -47.14 3.66
N GLU A 15 21.04 -47.07 4.57
CA GLU A 15 21.89 -48.20 4.97
C GLU A 15 21.08 -49.31 5.62
N THR A 16 20.16 -48.96 6.52
CA THR A 16 19.30 -49.94 7.19
C THR A 16 18.34 -50.64 6.23
N GLU A 17 17.76 -49.91 5.26
CA GLU A 17 16.97 -50.52 4.18
C GLU A 17 17.80 -51.44 3.29
N ALA A 18 19.04 -51.07 2.98
CA ALA A 18 19.94 -51.90 2.19
C ALA A 18 20.29 -53.20 2.94
N LEU A 19 20.59 -53.12 4.23
CA LEU A 19 20.85 -54.29 5.08
C LEU A 19 19.63 -55.22 5.16
N GLN A 20 18.42 -54.66 5.31
CA GLN A 20 17.18 -55.44 5.32
C GLN A 20 16.91 -56.13 3.98
N ARG A 21 17.17 -55.46 2.85
CA ARG A 21 17.05 -56.04 1.50
C ARG A 21 18.08 -57.15 1.25
N LEU A 22 19.25 -57.08 1.88
CA LEU A 22 20.32 -58.08 1.81
C LEU A 22 20.11 -59.25 2.79
N GLY A 23 19.05 -59.23 3.61
CA GLY A 23 18.77 -60.26 4.61
C GLY A 23 19.73 -60.25 5.81
N LEU A 24 20.43 -59.14 6.02
CA LEU A 24 21.36 -58.95 7.15
C LEU A 24 20.61 -58.35 8.35
N GLY A 25 20.98 -58.78 9.56
CA GLY A 25 20.44 -58.21 10.80
C GLY A 25 20.92 -56.78 11.00
N ALA A 26 20.00 -55.86 11.28
CA ALA A 26 20.27 -54.48 11.65
C ALA A 26 19.94 -54.24 13.14
N PRO A 27 20.55 -53.25 13.80
CA PRO A 27 20.20 -52.88 15.18
C PRO A 27 18.72 -52.52 15.32
N ASP A 28 18.12 -52.88 16.45
CA ASP A 28 16.69 -52.65 16.71
C ASP A 28 16.32 -51.16 16.64
N GLU A 29 17.22 -50.28 17.06
CA GLU A 29 17.06 -48.82 17.00
C GLU A 29 16.98 -48.31 15.55
N ALA A 30 17.75 -48.93 14.65
CA ALA A 30 17.76 -48.58 13.23
C ALA A 30 16.49 -49.08 12.51
N LEU A 31 16.00 -50.26 12.90
CA LEU A 31 14.72 -50.80 12.40
C LEU A 31 13.53 -49.94 12.84
N MET A 32 13.54 -49.43 14.08
CA MET A 32 12.53 -48.48 14.56
C MET A 32 12.56 -47.15 13.80
N LEU A 33 13.73 -46.66 13.39
CA LEU A 33 13.85 -45.47 12.54
C LEU A 33 13.27 -45.70 11.14
N VAL A 34 13.53 -46.87 10.52
CA VAL A 34 12.95 -47.24 9.23
C VAL A 34 11.42 -47.34 9.32
N PHE A 35 10.89 -47.90 10.41
CA PHE A 35 9.44 -47.96 10.66
C PHE A 35 8.79 -46.57 10.75
N CYS A 36 9.48 -45.60 11.36
CA CYS A 36 9.00 -44.22 11.49
C CYS A 36 9.34 -43.32 10.29
N LYS A 37 10.02 -43.83 9.26
CA LYS A 37 10.56 -43.07 8.12
C LYS A 37 9.52 -42.20 7.42
N GLU A 38 8.39 -42.76 7.03
CA GLU A 38 7.37 -42.03 6.26
C GLU A 38 6.82 -40.85 7.07
N LYS A 39 6.53 -41.07 8.36
CA LYS A 39 6.06 -40.03 9.27
C LYS A 39 7.10 -38.95 9.49
N LEU A 40 8.37 -39.33 9.65
CA LEU A 40 9.47 -38.39 9.86
C LEU A 40 9.72 -37.54 8.60
N LEU A 41 9.74 -38.15 7.42
CA LEU A 41 9.92 -37.42 6.16
C LEU A 41 8.75 -36.45 5.90
N GLN A 42 7.51 -36.90 6.15
CA GLN A 42 6.34 -36.03 6.02
C GLN A 42 6.41 -34.85 6.99
N LEU A 43 6.85 -35.07 8.23
CA LEU A 43 7.04 -34.02 9.22
C LEU A 43 8.12 -33.01 8.80
N VAL A 44 9.23 -33.49 8.24
CA VAL A 44 10.32 -32.65 7.72
C VAL A 44 9.85 -31.77 6.57
N GLU A 45 9.09 -32.33 5.62
CA GLU A 45 8.53 -31.54 4.51
C GLU A 45 7.51 -30.51 5.03
N ASN A 46 6.61 -30.89 5.94
CA ASN A 46 5.65 -29.95 6.53
C ASN A 46 6.35 -28.77 7.23
N VAL A 47 7.40 -29.02 8.01
CA VAL A 47 8.19 -27.97 8.67
C VAL A 47 8.94 -27.12 7.64
N ARG A 48 9.49 -27.73 6.58
CA ARG A 48 10.14 -26.99 5.48
C ARG A 48 9.16 -26.08 4.76
N ASP A 49 7.94 -26.55 4.53
CA ASP A 49 6.88 -25.77 3.91
C ASP A 49 6.44 -24.61 4.80
N LEU A 50 6.32 -24.82 6.12
CA LEU A 50 6.03 -23.75 7.09
C LEU A 50 7.12 -22.67 7.12
N VAL A 51 8.39 -23.05 7.13
CA VAL A 51 9.51 -22.10 7.09
C VAL A 51 9.50 -21.33 5.76
N ARG A 52 9.27 -22.01 4.63
CA ARG A 52 9.19 -21.36 3.32
C ARG A 52 8.03 -20.36 3.26
N ARG A 53 6.86 -20.73 3.78
CA ARG A 53 5.70 -19.82 3.85
C ARG A 53 5.97 -18.62 4.74
N ASN A 54 6.63 -18.80 5.89
CA ASN A 54 7.03 -17.66 6.74
C ASN A 54 8.00 -16.70 6.02
N ASP A 55 9.00 -17.23 5.31
CA ASP A 55 9.94 -16.39 4.55
C ASP A 55 9.22 -15.63 3.42
N GLN A 56 8.30 -16.30 2.70
CA GLN A 56 7.46 -15.67 1.68
C GLN A 56 6.52 -14.62 2.26
N PHE A 57 5.89 -14.90 3.41
CA PHE A 57 5.03 -13.96 4.12
C PHE A 57 5.80 -12.68 4.46
N ARG A 58 7.01 -12.79 5.04
CA ARG A 58 7.85 -11.63 5.38
C ARG A 58 8.30 -10.83 4.16
N MET A 59 8.64 -11.49 3.06
CA MET A 59 8.98 -10.84 1.78
C MET A 59 7.80 -10.07 1.18
N ASN A 60 6.58 -10.55 1.43
CA ASN A 60 5.37 -9.97 0.90
C ASN A 60 4.89 -8.74 1.69
N ILE A 61 5.46 -8.42 2.85
CA ILE A 61 5.05 -7.26 3.66
C ILE A 61 5.59 -5.98 3.02
N PRO A 62 4.73 -5.01 2.62
CA PRO A 62 5.18 -3.71 2.17
C PRO A 62 6.00 -2.99 3.26
N LEU A 63 7.11 -2.35 2.88
CA LEU A 63 8.02 -1.69 3.83
C LEU A 63 7.32 -0.67 4.73
N LEU A 64 6.30 0.01 4.21
CA LEU A 64 5.46 0.97 4.92
C LEU A 64 4.70 0.35 6.12
N PHE A 65 4.38 -0.93 6.05
CA PHE A 65 3.64 -1.64 7.09
C PHE A 65 4.55 -2.36 8.08
N VAL A 66 5.85 -2.50 7.77
CA VAL A 66 6.78 -3.26 8.61
C VAL A 66 6.77 -2.78 10.06
N PRO A 67 6.85 -1.46 10.39
CA PRO A 67 6.83 -1.00 11.78
C PRO A 67 5.60 -1.46 12.56
N LEU A 68 4.41 -1.27 11.98
CA LEU A 68 3.13 -1.67 12.58
C LEU A 68 2.90 -3.20 12.58
N MET A 69 3.58 -3.94 11.70
CA MET A 69 3.52 -5.40 11.64
C MET A 69 4.52 -6.09 12.58
N ARG A 70 5.51 -5.36 13.13
CA ARG A 70 6.52 -5.92 14.06
C ARG A 70 5.91 -6.72 15.22
N PRO A 71 4.83 -6.28 15.89
CA PRO A 71 4.25 -7.04 17.00
C PRO A 71 3.72 -8.40 16.56
N SER A 72 3.11 -8.48 15.37
CA SER A 72 2.62 -9.73 14.80
C SER A 72 3.77 -10.65 14.37
N LEU A 73 4.86 -10.08 13.85
CA LEU A 73 6.08 -10.83 13.52
C LEU A 73 6.76 -11.41 14.78
N LEU A 74 6.80 -10.65 15.87
CA LEU A 74 7.30 -11.12 17.17
C LEU A 74 6.47 -12.28 17.71
N ARG A 75 5.14 -12.21 17.63
CA ARG A 75 4.26 -13.31 18.05
C ARG A 75 4.50 -14.57 17.21
N LEU A 76 4.76 -14.40 15.91
CA LEU A 76 5.12 -15.50 15.03
C LEU A 76 6.49 -16.10 15.42
N ASP A 77 7.49 -15.26 15.71
CA ASP A 77 8.80 -15.71 16.18
C ASP A 77 8.73 -16.46 17.53
N GLN A 78 7.90 -15.97 18.46
CA GLN A 78 7.61 -16.66 19.72
C GLN A 78 6.96 -18.03 19.48
N ALA A 79 6.03 -18.12 18.53
CA ALA A 79 5.42 -19.39 18.17
C ALA A 79 6.42 -20.36 17.53
N PHE A 80 7.46 -19.87 16.85
CA PHE A 80 8.54 -20.70 16.30
C PHE A 80 9.58 -21.13 17.35
N LEU A 81 9.68 -20.45 18.50
CA LEU A 81 10.70 -20.72 19.52
C LEU A 81 10.70 -22.18 20.03
N PRO A 82 9.56 -22.84 20.34
CA PRO A 82 9.54 -24.24 20.76
C PRO A 82 10.10 -25.20 19.71
N ALA A 83 9.93 -24.88 18.41
CA ALA A 83 10.50 -25.66 17.32
C ALA A 83 12.03 -25.50 17.18
N LEU A 84 12.60 -24.44 17.75
CA LEU A 84 14.03 -24.17 17.71
C LEU A 84 14.76 -24.73 18.94
N CYS A 85 14.08 -24.81 20.10
CA CYS A 85 14.69 -25.18 21.38
C CYS A 85 14.30 -26.58 21.88
N ASP A 86 13.02 -26.96 21.78
CA ASP A 86 12.47 -28.05 22.61
C ASP A 86 11.93 -29.24 21.79
N LEU A 87 11.47 -29.01 20.56
CA LEU A 87 10.90 -30.06 19.73
C LEU A 87 11.97 -30.91 19.05
N THR A 88 11.91 -32.21 19.32
CA THR A 88 12.69 -33.24 18.60
C THR A 88 11.82 -33.95 17.57
N TRP A 89 12.41 -34.46 16.48
CA TRP A 89 11.71 -35.14 15.38
C TRP A 89 10.89 -36.37 15.79
N THR A 90 11.08 -36.86 17.01
CA THR A 90 10.37 -38.00 17.61
C THR A 90 9.27 -37.58 18.59
N SER A 91 9.06 -36.28 18.83
CA SER A 91 8.02 -35.81 19.74
C SER A 91 6.62 -36.05 19.16
N VAL A 92 5.69 -36.47 20.02
CA VAL A 92 4.28 -36.70 19.67
C VAL A 92 3.54 -35.38 19.42
N GLU A 93 4.08 -34.26 19.91
CA GLU A 93 3.46 -32.93 19.85
C GLU A 93 3.80 -32.16 18.56
N VAL A 94 4.69 -32.67 17.70
CA VAL A 94 5.10 -31.95 16.48
C VAL A 94 3.95 -31.79 15.46
N PRO A 95 3.08 -32.80 15.22
CA PRO A 95 1.96 -32.64 14.29
C PRO A 95 0.97 -31.55 14.73
N THR A 96 0.59 -31.51 16.01
CA THR A 96 -0.32 -30.50 16.56
C THR A 96 0.31 -29.11 16.55
N PHE A 97 1.62 -29.03 16.81
CA PHE A 97 2.39 -27.80 16.63
C PHE A 97 2.36 -27.31 15.17
N CYS A 98 2.61 -28.21 14.20
CA CYS A 98 2.60 -27.85 12.78
C CYS A 98 1.23 -27.34 12.33
N GLU A 99 0.14 -27.96 12.79
CA GLU A 99 -1.23 -27.51 12.50
C GLU A 99 -1.53 -26.15 13.11
N SER A 100 -1.16 -25.93 14.37
CA SER A 100 -1.32 -24.65 15.06
C SER A 100 -0.54 -23.53 14.37
N MET A 101 0.71 -23.79 13.99
CA MET A 101 1.55 -22.86 13.25
C MET A 101 1.00 -22.57 11.86
N ALA A 102 0.56 -23.59 11.13
CA ALA A 102 -0.07 -23.42 9.82
C ALA A 102 -1.31 -22.53 9.90
N LYS A 103 -2.12 -22.69 10.95
CA LYS A 103 -3.30 -21.88 11.22
C LYS A 103 -2.93 -20.43 11.53
N MET A 104 -2.00 -20.19 12.45
CA MET A 104 -1.52 -18.84 12.79
C MET A 104 -0.97 -18.11 11.56
N LEU A 105 -0.15 -18.80 10.76
CA LEU A 105 0.41 -18.23 9.54
C LEU A 105 -0.67 -17.91 8.51
N HIS A 106 -1.66 -18.78 8.35
CA HIS A 106 -2.79 -18.53 7.45
C HIS A 106 -3.64 -17.32 7.89
N GLU A 107 -3.91 -17.17 9.18
CA GLU A 107 -4.62 -16.00 9.72
C GLU A 107 -3.86 -14.69 9.47
N LEU A 108 -2.52 -14.72 9.58
CA LEU A 108 -1.67 -13.57 9.27
C LEU A 108 -1.60 -13.27 7.77
N GLU A 109 -1.56 -14.30 6.92
CA GLU A 109 -1.61 -14.15 5.46
C GLU A 109 -2.92 -13.50 4.99
N ILE A 110 -4.07 -13.96 5.53
CA ILE A 110 -5.38 -13.36 5.24
C ILE A 110 -5.36 -11.88 5.66
N PHE A 111 -4.90 -11.59 6.86
CA PHE A 111 -4.82 -10.22 7.36
C PHE A 111 -3.93 -9.32 6.49
N LEU A 112 -2.75 -9.81 6.10
CA LEU A 112 -1.86 -9.06 5.22
C LEU A 112 -2.51 -8.80 3.85
N GLN A 113 -3.25 -9.78 3.33
CA GLN A 113 -3.99 -9.61 2.08
C GLN A 113 -5.08 -8.54 2.22
N GLU A 114 -5.86 -8.55 3.30
CA GLU A 114 -6.88 -7.52 3.56
C GLU A 114 -6.27 -6.10 3.61
N VAL A 115 -5.15 -5.93 4.32
CA VAL A 115 -4.46 -4.64 4.43
C VAL A 115 -3.94 -4.18 3.06
N LYS A 116 -3.41 -5.11 2.25
CA LYS A 116 -3.00 -4.81 0.87
C LYS A 116 -4.17 -4.43 -0.01
N ASP A 117 -5.28 -5.14 0.08
CA ASP A 117 -6.47 -4.87 -0.74
C ASP A 117 -7.04 -3.48 -0.43
N ILE A 118 -7.07 -3.07 0.85
CA ILE A 118 -7.48 -1.71 1.23
C ILE A 118 -6.52 -0.67 0.64
N LYS A 119 -5.20 -0.89 0.76
CA LYS A 119 -4.19 -0.01 0.18
C LYS A 119 -4.35 0.13 -1.34
N GLU A 120 -4.39 -0.98 -2.07
CA GLU A 120 -4.39 -0.97 -3.54
C GLU A 120 -5.73 -0.50 -4.10
N ALA A 121 -6.84 -1.11 -3.66
CA ALA A 121 -8.14 -0.90 -4.28
C ALA A 121 -8.88 0.35 -3.76
N ARG A 122 -8.63 0.79 -2.52
CA ARG A 122 -9.36 1.92 -1.93
C ARG A 122 -8.52 3.19 -1.81
N ILE A 123 -7.21 3.06 -1.61
CA ILE A 123 -6.32 4.23 -1.46
C ILE A 123 -5.65 4.55 -2.80
N GLU A 124 -4.85 3.64 -3.35
CA GLU A 124 -4.05 3.89 -4.55
C GLU A 124 -4.90 4.07 -5.81
N GLU A 125 -5.96 3.26 -5.99
CA GLU A 125 -6.90 3.45 -7.09
C GLU A 125 -7.62 4.81 -7.01
N THR A 126 -8.01 5.24 -5.80
CA THR A 126 -8.63 6.57 -5.60
C THR A 126 -7.66 7.69 -5.95
N PHE A 127 -6.39 7.58 -5.54
CA PHE A 127 -5.35 8.53 -5.92
C PHE A 127 -5.09 8.55 -7.43
N TYR A 128 -5.10 7.38 -8.08
CA TYR A 128 -4.98 7.28 -9.53
C TYR A 128 -6.15 7.99 -10.23
N GLN A 129 -7.38 7.82 -9.73
CA GLN A 129 -8.56 8.50 -10.28
C GLN A 129 -8.50 10.02 -10.06
N ILE A 130 -8.07 10.48 -8.88
CA ILE A 130 -7.84 11.91 -8.59
C ILE A 130 -6.81 12.47 -9.58
N ALA A 131 -5.64 11.84 -9.68
CA ALA A 131 -4.55 12.28 -10.56
C ALA A 131 -4.92 12.33 -12.05
N ASN A 132 -5.90 11.53 -12.48
CA ASN A 132 -6.35 11.48 -13.86
C ASN A 132 -7.55 12.35 -14.18
N THR A 133 -8.16 12.97 -13.17
CA THR A 133 -9.31 13.87 -13.34
C THR A 133 -8.85 15.18 -13.99
N LEU A 134 -9.61 15.66 -14.98
CA LEU A 134 -9.39 16.98 -15.59
C LEU A 134 -10.28 17.99 -14.88
N LEU A 135 -9.70 19.12 -14.45
CA LEU A 135 -10.42 20.18 -13.75
C LEU A 135 -11.18 21.09 -14.72
N LEU A 136 -10.85 21.04 -16.01
CA LEU A 136 -11.50 21.83 -17.06
C LEU A 136 -12.18 20.91 -18.07
N ARG A 137 -13.37 21.36 -18.51
CA ARG A 137 -14.07 20.76 -19.63
C ARG A 137 -13.75 21.52 -20.89
N PHE A 138 -13.03 20.85 -21.79
CA PHE A 138 -12.75 21.41 -23.10
C PHE A 138 -13.87 21.09 -24.09
N PRO A 139 -14.43 22.10 -24.78
CA PRO A 139 -15.51 21.89 -25.74
C PRO A 139 -14.99 21.22 -27.01
N LYS A 140 -15.87 20.47 -27.71
CA LYS A 140 -15.58 19.86 -29.02
C LYS A 140 -15.87 20.82 -30.18
N GLU A 141 -16.78 21.76 -29.96
CA GLU A 141 -17.15 22.82 -30.91
C GLU A 141 -16.75 24.18 -30.33
N PRO A 142 -16.42 25.18 -31.17
CA PRO A 142 -16.04 26.50 -30.71
C PRO A 142 -17.23 27.19 -30.02
N VAL A 143 -17.01 27.66 -28.80
CA VAL A 143 -18.02 28.36 -28.00
C VAL A 143 -17.61 29.81 -27.73
N THR A 144 -18.56 30.66 -27.35
CA THR A 144 -18.23 32.02 -26.94
C THR A 144 -17.48 32.02 -25.60
N GLY A 145 -16.66 33.04 -25.34
CA GLY A 145 -15.87 33.11 -24.10
C GLY A 145 -16.71 33.13 -22.83
N ALA A 146 -17.89 33.75 -22.87
CA ALA A 146 -18.84 33.76 -21.75
C ALA A 146 -19.43 32.36 -21.48
N GLN A 147 -19.86 31.64 -22.53
CA GLN A 147 -20.38 30.28 -22.41
C GLN A 147 -19.32 29.30 -21.92
N LEU A 148 -18.07 29.45 -22.37
CA LEU A 148 -16.95 28.62 -21.89
C LEU A 148 -16.72 28.82 -20.40
N LEU A 149 -16.78 30.07 -19.93
CA LEU A 149 -16.58 30.40 -18.53
C LEU A 149 -17.72 29.86 -17.66
N GLU A 150 -18.97 30.03 -18.07
CA GLU A 150 -20.14 29.51 -17.35
C GLU A 150 -20.09 27.98 -17.24
N LEU A 151 -19.82 27.28 -18.36
CA LEU A 151 -19.68 25.83 -18.41
C LEU A 151 -18.58 25.34 -17.47
N ASN A 152 -17.42 25.97 -17.49
CA ASN A 152 -16.30 25.57 -16.65
C ASN A 152 -16.46 25.98 -15.19
N THR A 153 -17.19 27.05 -14.89
CA THR A 153 -17.45 27.44 -13.49
C THR A 153 -18.30 26.38 -12.79
N GLU A 154 -19.38 25.92 -13.44
CA GLU A 154 -20.21 24.86 -12.88
C GLU A 154 -19.48 23.50 -12.88
N PHE A 155 -18.72 23.20 -13.94
CA PHE A 155 -17.92 21.97 -14.00
C PHE A 155 -16.85 21.91 -12.91
N VAL A 156 -16.07 22.98 -12.71
CA VAL A 156 -15.05 23.05 -11.65
C VAL A 156 -15.69 22.88 -10.28
N ARG A 157 -16.87 23.48 -10.05
CA ARG A 157 -17.62 23.30 -8.80
C ARG A 157 -18.01 21.84 -8.55
N GLN A 158 -18.49 21.15 -9.58
CA GLN A 158 -18.85 19.73 -9.49
C GLN A 158 -17.61 18.85 -9.29
N THR A 159 -16.56 19.07 -10.08
CA THR A 159 -15.30 18.33 -9.98
C THR A 159 -14.62 18.54 -8.63
N ALA A 160 -14.63 19.76 -8.09
CA ALA A 160 -14.10 20.03 -6.75
C ALA A 160 -14.81 19.20 -5.68
N HIS A 161 -16.16 19.14 -5.73
CA HIS A 161 -16.93 18.31 -4.79
C HIS A 161 -16.66 16.81 -4.96
N GLU A 162 -16.50 16.32 -6.20
CA GLU A 162 -16.11 14.94 -6.46
C GLU A 162 -14.71 14.63 -5.91
N LEU A 163 -13.73 15.53 -6.11
CA LEU A 163 -12.37 15.38 -5.62
C LEU A 163 -12.29 15.42 -4.09
N GLU A 164 -13.08 16.29 -3.45
CA GLU A 164 -13.22 16.34 -2.00
C GLU A 164 -13.77 15.01 -1.48
N THR A 165 -14.86 14.51 -2.08
CA THR A 165 -15.48 13.24 -1.69
C THR A 165 -14.52 12.06 -1.85
N ARG A 166 -13.74 12.02 -2.94
CA ARG A 166 -12.71 10.99 -3.17
C ARG A 166 -11.56 11.11 -2.17
N SER A 167 -11.06 12.32 -1.93
CA SER A 167 -10.00 12.57 -0.94
C SER A 167 -10.43 12.13 0.46
N PHE A 168 -11.66 12.47 0.86
CA PHE A 168 -12.23 12.05 2.13
C PHE A 168 -12.40 10.52 2.21
N SER A 169 -12.83 9.87 1.11
CA SER A 169 -12.93 8.41 1.06
C SER A 169 -11.56 7.73 1.25
N ALA A 170 -10.52 8.25 0.62
CA ALA A 170 -9.15 7.75 0.76
C ALA A 170 -8.59 7.98 2.19
N GLU A 171 -8.87 9.15 2.80
CA GLU A 171 -8.51 9.40 4.20
C GLU A 171 -9.20 8.40 5.13
N ARG A 172 -10.51 8.16 4.96
CA ARG A 172 -11.24 7.17 5.74
C ARG A 172 -10.70 5.76 5.57
N ALA A 173 -10.34 5.36 4.35
CA ALA A 173 -9.72 4.06 4.09
C ALA A 173 -8.34 3.96 4.76
N THR A 174 -7.57 5.05 4.82
CA THR A 174 -6.29 5.10 5.53
C THR A 174 -6.49 4.95 7.04
N LEU A 175 -7.48 5.64 7.62
CA LEU A 175 -7.81 5.50 9.04
C LEU A 175 -8.24 4.07 9.36
N GLU A 176 -9.11 3.47 8.54
CA GLU A 176 -9.54 2.08 8.69
C GLU A 176 -8.36 1.09 8.62
N LEU A 177 -7.44 1.31 7.68
CA LEU A 177 -6.22 0.50 7.54
C LEU A 177 -5.33 0.60 8.79
N ILE A 178 -5.12 1.80 9.31
CA ILE A 178 -4.34 2.02 10.52
C ILE A 178 -5.04 1.39 11.74
N THR A 179 -6.35 1.56 11.87
CA THR A 179 -7.15 0.92 12.93
C THR A 179 -7.03 -0.60 12.88
N LYS A 180 -7.18 -1.22 11.70
CA LYS A 180 -6.99 -2.68 11.53
C LYS A 180 -5.59 -3.15 11.94
N LEU A 181 -4.56 -2.36 11.66
CA LEU A 181 -3.19 -2.65 12.09
C LEU A 181 -3.07 -2.56 13.62
N LEU A 182 -3.58 -1.48 14.22
CA LEU A 182 -3.57 -1.24 15.67
C LEU A 182 -4.31 -2.31 16.48
N GLU A 183 -5.44 -2.81 15.98
CA GLU A 183 -6.22 -3.88 16.62
C GLU A 183 -5.37 -5.12 16.90
N ARG A 184 -4.35 -5.41 16.09
CA ARG A 184 -3.47 -6.58 16.27
C ARG A 184 -2.22 -6.31 17.10
N ILE A 185 -1.97 -5.06 17.51
CA ILE A 185 -0.81 -4.68 18.30
C ILE A 185 -1.16 -4.76 19.79
N PRO A 186 -0.53 -5.67 20.55
CA PRO A 186 -0.56 -5.59 22.01
C PRO A 186 0.30 -4.40 22.47
N VAL A 187 -0.30 -3.44 23.17
CA VAL A 187 0.40 -2.27 23.74
C VAL A 187 0.60 -2.48 25.24
N MET A 188 1.70 -1.96 25.80
CA MET A 188 1.94 -1.99 27.25
C MET A 188 0.81 -1.31 28.02
N ASP A 189 0.40 -1.94 29.14
CA ASP A 189 -0.43 -1.34 30.19
C ASP A 189 -1.77 -0.71 29.73
N ILE A 190 -2.25 -1.10 28.55
CA ILE A 190 -3.47 -0.57 27.93
C ILE A 190 -4.34 -1.76 27.52
N SER A 191 -5.62 -1.70 27.89
CA SER A 191 -6.58 -2.72 27.45
C SER A 191 -6.84 -2.58 25.96
N ASP A 192 -7.11 -3.68 25.25
CA ASP A 192 -7.36 -3.62 23.80
C ASP A 192 -8.52 -2.69 23.41
N ASP A 193 -9.45 -2.47 24.32
CA ASP A 193 -10.61 -1.57 24.17
C ASP A 193 -10.38 -0.13 24.68
N ASP A 194 -9.17 0.21 25.13
CA ASP A 194 -8.92 1.56 25.66
C ASP A 194 -8.90 2.60 24.52
N PRO A 195 -9.69 3.68 24.61
CA PRO A 195 -9.74 4.71 23.57
C PRO A 195 -8.38 5.38 23.32
N VAL A 196 -7.49 5.46 24.32
CA VAL A 196 -6.17 6.09 24.21
C VAL A 196 -5.29 5.40 23.17
N LYS A 197 -5.50 4.09 22.92
CA LYS A 197 -4.81 3.34 21.86
C LYS A 197 -5.05 3.94 20.47
N PHE A 198 -6.24 4.49 20.23
CA PHE A 198 -6.67 5.02 18.95
C PHE A 198 -6.49 6.55 18.83
N GLU A 199 -6.09 7.24 19.91
CA GLU A 199 -5.81 8.68 19.94
C GLU A 199 -4.40 9.03 19.39
N TRP A 200 -4.01 8.41 18.28
CA TRP A 200 -2.72 8.67 17.63
C TRP A 200 -2.75 9.86 16.66
N LEU A 201 -3.93 10.28 16.19
CA LEU A 201 -4.07 11.28 15.12
C LEU A 201 -3.99 12.71 15.67
N ASP A 202 -2.86 13.38 15.44
CA ASP A 202 -2.70 14.82 15.69
C ASP A 202 -2.66 15.62 14.38
N ARG A 203 -3.79 16.28 14.05
CA ARG A 203 -3.90 17.14 12.86
C ARG A 203 -2.99 18.36 12.91
N SER A 204 -2.53 18.79 14.08
CA SER A 204 -1.63 19.94 14.19
C SER A 204 -0.23 19.67 13.62
N VAL A 205 0.16 18.39 13.57
CA VAL A 205 1.43 17.93 13.00
C VAL A 205 1.40 17.93 11.46
N LEU A 206 0.23 17.74 10.85
CA LEU A 206 0.05 17.71 9.39
C LEU A 206 0.36 19.05 8.70
N LEU A 207 0.17 20.17 9.41
CA LEU A 207 0.38 21.53 8.89
C LEU A 207 1.82 22.01 9.06
N LYS A 208 2.61 21.32 9.88
CA LYS A 208 4.04 21.59 10.01
C LYS A 208 4.72 20.90 8.83
N THR A 209 4.81 21.62 7.71
CA THR A 209 5.58 21.28 6.51
C THR A 209 6.71 20.31 6.87
N THR A 210 6.50 19.04 6.54
CA THR A 210 7.47 18.00 6.83
C THR A 210 8.56 18.19 5.80
N ASP A 211 9.73 18.66 6.21
CA ASP A 211 10.96 18.48 5.44
C ASP A 211 11.00 17.02 4.96
N ASP A 212 11.20 16.79 3.66
CA ASP A 212 11.30 15.49 2.98
C ASP A 212 12.44 14.58 3.50
N SER A 213 12.98 14.83 4.71
CA SER A 213 14.23 14.27 5.23
C SER A 213 14.09 13.34 6.45
N LYS A 214 12.90 12.81 6.78
CA LYS A 214 12.76 11.92 7.95
C LYS A 214 11.96 10.63 7.75
N MET A 215 11.75 10.18 6.52
CA MET A 215 11.49 8.74 6.36
C MET A 215 12.83 8.04 6.54
N ASN A 216 13.10 7.54 7.75
CA ASN A 216 14.29 6.73 7.99
C ASN A 216 14.25 5.59 6.97
N PRO A 217 15.28 5.38 6.14
CA PRO A 217 15.25 4.34 5.13
C PRO A 217 15.06 2.99 5.82
N ILE A 218 13.85 2.44 5.71
CA ILE A 218 13.51 1.13 6.24
C ILE A 218 14.31 0.14 5.40
N SER A 219 15.27 -0.55 6.05
CA SER A 219 16.08 -1.56 5.38
C SER A 219 15.19 -2.60 4.72
N PRO A 220 15.50 -3.09 3.50
CA PRO A 220 14.74 -4.15 2.84
C PRO A 220 14.59 -5.41 3.70
N ASN A 221 15.55 -5.64 4.60
CA ASN A 221 15.56 -6.76 5.54
C ASN A 221 14.97 -6.41 6.91
N ALA A 222 14.24 -5.30 7.05
CA ALA A 222 13.64 -4.89 8.33
C ALA A 222 12.65 -5.94 8.88
N ALA A 223 11.96 -6.68 7.99
CA ALA A 223 11.10 -7.81 8.37
C ALA A 223 11.89 -9.08 8.81
N PHE A 224 13.22 -9.09 8.62
CA PHE A 224 14.13 -10.21 8.90
C PHE A 224 15.15 -9.92 9.99
N LYS A 225 15.14 -8.71 10.56
CA LYS A 225 16.08 -8.34 11.61
C LYS A 225 15.73 -9.11 12.90
N ASP A 226 16.73 -9.74 13.51
CA ASP A 226 16.60 -10.40 14.81
C ASP A 226 16.05 -9.38 15.82
N MET A 227 14.83 -9.62 16.31
CA MET A 227 14.22 -8.76 17.31
C MET A 227 14.65 -9.25 18.69
N GLU A 228 15.76 -8.69 19.17
CA GLU A 228 16.36 -9.02 20.48
C GLU A 228 15.51 -8.54 21.68
N SER A 229 14.48 -7.72 21.45
CA SER A 229 13.63 -7.20 22.52
C SER A 229 12.20 -7.72 22.38
N PHE A 230 11.83 -8.62 23.30
CA PHE A 230 10.44 -9.01 23.58
C PHE A 230 9.71 -7.98 24.46
N ALA A 231 10.29 -6.78 24.63
CA ALA A 231 9.62 -5.71 25.35
C ALA A 231 8.30 -5.35 24.63
N PRO A 232 7.20 -5.16 25.36
CA PRO A 232 5.97 -4.74 24.73
C PRO A 232 6.14 -3.31 24.20
N PHE A 233 5.35 -2.95 23.18
CA PHE A 233 5.60 -1.72 22.42
C PHE A 233 5.16 -0.50 23.23
N GLU A 234 6.00 0.53 23.25
CA GLU A 234 5.66 1.83 23.83
C GLU A 234 4.59 2.51 22.97
N LEU A 235 3.52 2.98 23.60
CA LEU A 235 2.40 3.64 22.93
C LEU A 235 2.86 4.79 22.02
N GLU A 236 3.82 5.59 22.49
CA GLU A 236 4.36 6.73 21.74
C GLU A 236 5.02 6.31 20.41
N THR A 237 5.74 5.17 20.41
CA THR A 237 6.37 4.65 19.18
C THR A 237 5.31 4.17 18.20
N VAL A 238 4.29 3.47 18.69
CA VAL A 238 3.17 3.00 17.84
C VAL A 238 2.40 4.19 17.26
N HIS A 239 2.11 5.20 18.07
CA HIS A 239 1.46 6.44 17.62
C HIS A 239 2.29 7.17 16.57
N PHE A 240 3.62 7.24 16.75
CA PHE A 240 4.52 7.80 15.76
C PHE A 240 4.46 7.05 14.42
N ASP A 241 4.52 5.71 14.45
CA ASP A 241 4.44 4.88 13.24
C ASP A 241 3.08 5.04 12.52
N CYS A 242 1.98 5.16 13.27
CA CYS A 242 0.65 5.45 12.72
C CYS A 242 0.60 6.83 12.05
N MET A 243 1.15 7.86 12.70
CA MET A 243 1.25 9.20 12.14
C MET A 243 2.10 9.24 10.89
N GLU A 244 3.23 8.54 10.85
CA GLU A 244 4.09 8.46 9.66
C GLU A 244 3.33 7.84 8.48
N LEU A 245 2.60 6.75 8.71
CA LEU A 245 1.80 6.10 7.68
C LEU A 245 0.66 6.99 7.17
N PHE A 246 -0.02 7.71 8.07
CA PHE A 246 -1.06 8.66 7.69
C PHE A 246 -0.50 9.82 6.88
N CYS A 247 0.61 10.42 7.32
CA CYS A 247 1.30 11.49 6.60
C CYS A 247 1.75 11.04 5.20
N TYR A 248 2.26 9.81 5.07
CA TYR A 248 2.65 9.25 3.78
C TYR A 248 1.47 9.24 2.78
N PHE A 249 0.31 8.73 3.18
CA PHE A 249 -0.86 8.69 2.31
C PHE A 249 -1.45 10.09 2.06
N ASN A 250 -1.44 10.98 3.05
CA ASN A 250 -1.87 12.36 2.88
C ASN A 250 -1.00 13.11 1.85
N ASN A 251 0.33 12.95 1.93
CA ASN A 251 1.25 13.52 0.94
C ASN A 251 1.01 12.93 -0.46
N LYS A 252 0.72 11.63 -0.56
CA LYS A 252 0.33 11.00 -1.85
C LYS A 252 -0.98 11.54 -2.41
N ASN A 253 -1.94 11.87 -1.56
CA ASN A 253 -3.17 12.54 -1.99
C ASN A 253 -2.88 13.94 -2.56
N LEU A 254 -2.05 14.73 -1.86
CA LEU A 254 -1.60 16.04 -2.32
C LEU A 254 -0.85 15.95 -3.66
N GLU A 255 0.09 15.01 -3.81
CA GLU A 255 0.78 14.76 -5.08
C GLU A 255 -0.20 14.46 -6.22
N SER A 256 -1.26 13.69 -5.93
CA SER A 256 -2.28 13.32 -6.90
C SER A 256 -3.11 14.52 -7.34
N LEU A 257 -3.49 15.40 -6.41
CA LEU A 257 -4.16 16.67 -6.71
C LEU A 257 -3.27 17.59 -7.56
N VAL A 258 -2.01 17.76 -7.18
CA VAL A 258 -1.03 18.55 -7.95
C VAL A 258 -0.87 17.99 -9.37
N ARG A 259 -0.86 16.66 -9.52
CA ARG A 259 -0.79 16.00 -10.82
C ARG A 259 -2.03 16.25 -11.68
N ALA A 260 -3.23 16.21 -11.09
CA ALA A 260 -4.48 16.52 -11.78
C ALA A 260 -4.51 17.97 -12.30
N THR A 261 -4.07 18.90 -11.45
CA THR A 261 -3.95 20.33 -11.80
C THR A 261 -2.94 20.54 -12.93
N ARG A 262 -1.74 19.94 -12.82
CA ARG A 262 -0.72 20.01 -13.87
C ARG A 262 -1.24 19.44 -15.19
N LYS A 263 -1.85 18.26 -15.18
CA LYS A 263 -2.43 17.61 -16.37
C LYS A 263 -3.44 18.51 -17.05
N THR A 264 -4.31 19.16 -16.28
CA THR A 264 -5.32 20.09 -16.81
C THR A 264 -4.67 21.31 -17.48
N PHE A 265 -3.64 21.90 -16.86
CA PHE A 265 -2.93 23.02 -17.45
C PHE A 265 -2.09 22.65 -18.67
N ASP A 266 -1.51 21.44 -18.70
CA ASP A 266 -0.78 20.94 -19.86
C ASP A 266 -1.73 20.77 -21.06
N GLU A 267 -2.94 20.24 -20.84
CA GLU A 267 -3.97 20.16 -21.89
C GLU A 267 -4.45 21.56 -22.33
N LEU A 268 -4.62 22.49 -21.40
CA LEU A 268 -5.00 23.87 -21.73
C LEU A 268 -3.91 24.55 -22.57
N LYS A 269 -2.64 24.39 -22.18
CA LYS A 269 -1.49 24.95 -22.90
C LYS A 269 -1.36 24.35 -24.29
N ALA A 270 -1.52 23.03 -24.42
CA ALA A 270 -1.48 22.35 -25.71
C ALA A 270 -2.53 22.90 -26.69
N ARG A 271 -3.73 23.22 -26.20
CA ARG A 271 -4.83 23.78 -27.02
C ARG A 271 -4.71 25.29 -27.27
N ALA A 272 -4.12 26.05 -26.35
CA ALA A 272 -3.98 27.50 -26.48
C ALA A 272 -2.79 27.91 -27.38
N PHE A 273 -1.73 27.11 -27.43
CA PHE A 273 -0.48 27.44 -28.13
C PHE A 273 -0.18 26.47 -29.27
N VAL A 274 -1.17 26.19 -30.12
CA VAL A 274 -1.01 25.30 -31.28
C VAL A 274 -0.17 25.99 -32.35
N SER A 275 0.93 25.37 -32.76
CA SER A 275 1.73 25.83 -33.91
C SER A 275 0.94 25.62 -35.21
N ALA A 276 1.10 26.51 -36.19
CA ALA A 276 0.28 26.52 -37.43
C ALA A 276 0.23 25.17 -38.18
N ASN A 277 1.27 24.33 -38.05
CA ASN A 277 1.32 23.00 -38.66
C ASN A 277 0.42 21.94 -37.99
N GLU A 278 -0.05 22.16 -36.75
CA GLU A 278 -0.90 21.23 -36.00
C GLU A 278 -2.33 21.75 -35.76
N ALA A 279 -2.65 22.95 -36.26
CA ALA A 279 -3.93 23.63 -36.07
C ALA A 279 -5.16 22.81 -36.51
N ASN A 280 -5.00 21.93 -37.50
CA ASN A 280 -6.10 21.07 -37.99
C ASN A 280 -6.37 19.83 -37.11
N LYS A 281 -5.55 19.54 -36.08
CA LYS A 281 -5.71 18.35 -35.24
C LYS A 281 -6.43 18.60 -33.91
N MET A 282 -6.56 19.84 -33.47
CA MET A 282 -7.19 20.18 -32.19
C MET A 282 -8.49 20.99 -32.37
N PRO A 283 -9.56 20.68 -31.62
CA PRO A 283 -10.79 21.44 -31.69
C PRO A 283 -10.58 22.88 -31.17
N PRO A 284 -11.13 23.89 -31.86
CA PRO A 284 -10.98 25.29 -31.47
C PRO A 284 -11.72 25.60 -30.16
N LEU A 285 -11.13 26.48 -29.33
CA LEU A 285 -11.69 26.86 -28.02
C LEU A 285 -12.74 27.97 -28.11
N TYR A 286 -12.46 29.01 -28.90
CA TYR A 286 -13.31 30.20 -29.00
C TYR A 286 -13.95 30.34 -30.38
N LEU A 287 -15.22 30.75 -30.38
CA LEU A 287 -15.91 31.27 -31.54
C LEU A 287 -15.73 32.79 -31.59
N THR A 288 -15.14 33.30 -32.67
CA THR A 288 -14.99 34.73 -32.91
C THR A 288 -15.57 35.11 -34.27
N SER A 289 -16.29 36.23 -34.34
CA SER A 289 -16.82 36.77 -35.59
C SER A 289 -16.06 38.02 -36.01
N LEU A 290 -15.80 38.16 -37.30
CA LEU A 290 -15.18 39.36 -37.87
C LEU A 290 -16.31 40.24 -38.44
N GLN A 291 -16.50 41.44 -37.90
CA GLN A 291 -17.56 42.35 -38.33
C GLN A 291 -16.99 43.59 -39.00
N LEU A 292 -17.58 43.98 -40.12
CA LEU A 292 -17.24 45.21 -40.84
C LEU A 292 -17.99 46.39 -40.21
N LYS A 293 -17.27 47.26 -39.49
CA LYS A 293 -17.75 48.57 -39.06
C LYS A 293 -16.95 49.63 -39.80
N ILE A 294 -17.38 49.96 -41.02
CA ILE A 294 -16.67 50.89 -41.91
C ILE A 294 -16.22 52.15 -41.14
N PRO A 295 -14.94 52.54 -41.23
CA PRO A 295 -13.90 51.99 -42.12
C PRO A 295 -13.16 50.75 -41.58
N ASP A 296 -13.40 50.34 -40.34
CA ASP A 296 -12.59 49.36 -39.62
C ASP A 296 -13.20 47.95 -39.60
N VAL A 297 -12.32 46.95 -39.61
CA VAL A 297 -12.67 45.54 -39.41
C VAL A 297 -12.46 45.23 -37.94
N VAL A 298 -13.53 44.88 -37.22
CA VAL A 298 -13.49 44.67 -35.77
C VAL A 298 -13.75 43.20 -35.45
N LEU A 299 -12.90 42.61 -34.62
CA LEU A 299 -13.11 41.28 -34.04
C LEU A 299 -14.17 41.36 -32.93
N VAL A 300 -15.20 40.54 -33.00
CA VAL A 300 -16.28 40.46 -32.01
C VAL A 300 -16.34 39.02 -31.46
N PRO A 301 -16.06 38.80 -30.17
CA PRO A 301 -15.62 39.77 -29.16
C PRO A 301 -14.16 40.25 -29.37
N PRO A 302 -13.76 41.43 -28.84
CA PRO A 302 -12.40 41.95 -28.96
C PRO A 302 -11.39 41.04 -28.25
N LEU A 303 -10.13 41.10 -28.68
CA LEU A 303 -9.06 40.25 -28.13
C LEU A 303 -8.88 40.44 -26.62
N GLU A 304 -9.06 41.65 -26.10
CA GLU A 304 -8.96 41.93 -24.67
C GLU A 304 -10.04 41.17 -23.87
N GLU A 305 -11.24 41.00 -24.43
CA GLU A 305 -12.31 40.25 -23.78
C GLU A 305 -12.02 38.74 -23.80
N LEU A 306 -11.46 38.23 -24.90
CA LEU A 306 -10.99 36.84 -24.99
C LEU A 306 -9.88 36.56 -23.96
N GLN A 307 -8.89 37.44 -23.86
CA GLN A 307 -7.82 37.32 -22.87
C GLN A 307 -8.36 37.41 -21.43
N ARG A 308 -9.31 38.32 -21.18
CA ARG A 308 -9.96 38.43 -19.86
C ARG A 308 -10.70 37.15 -19.49
N ASN A 309 -11.46 36.58 -20.43
CA ASN A 309 -12.19 35.33 -20.20
C ASN A 309 -11.24 34.14 -19.99
N PHE A 310 -10.14 34.08 -20.72
CA PHE A 310 -9.09 33.07 -20.52
C PHE A 310 -8.42 33.20 -19.15
N ASN A 311 -8.04 34.41 -18.73
CA ASN A 311 -7.46 34.65 -17.41
C ASN A 311 -8.44 34.29 -16.29
N ARG A 312 -9.73 34.63 -16.45
CA ARG A 312 -10.77 34.22 -15.49
C ARG A 312 -10.90 32.69 -15.43
N LEU A 313 -10.84 32.00 -16.56
CA LEU A 313 -10.88 30.53 -16.60
C LEU A 313 -9.72 29.91 -15.82
N VAL A 314 -8.50 30.44 -15.97
CA VAL A 314 -7.33 30.02 -15.19
C VAL A 314 -7.51 30.31 -13.70
N CYS A 315 -8.05 31.49 -13.34
CA CYS A 315 -8.34 31.82 -11.94
C CYS A 315 -9.40 30.88 -11.33
N VAL A 316 -10.42 30.46 -12.08
CA VAL A 316 -11.44 29.53 -11.55
C VAL A 316 -10.81 28.20 -11.13
N VAL A 317 -9.81 27.71 -11.86
CA VAL A 317 -9.04 26.51 -11.49
C VAL A 317 -8.13 26.78 -10.28
N GLY A 318 -7.48 27.94 -10.23
CA GLY A 318 -6.56 28.30 -9.15
C GLY A 318 -7.22 28.68 -7.82
N SER A 319 -8.47 29.15 -7.85
CA SER A 319 -9.25 29.57 -6.67
C SER A 319 -10.18 28.48 -6.14
N GLY A 320 -10.38 27.39 -6.90
CA GLY A 320 -11.24 26.27 -6.56
C GLY A 320 -10.50 25.01 -6.09
N CYS A 321 -9.17 25.09 -5.94
CA CYS A 321 -8.33 24.09 -5.30
C CYS A 321 -7.89 24.56 -3.92
#